data_AF-A0A6A4QFC4-F1
#
_entry.id   AF-A0A6A4QFC4-F1
#
_cell.length_a   1.000
_cell.length_b   1.000
_cell.length_c   1.000
_cell.angle_alpha   90.00
_cell.angle_beta   90.00
_cell.angle_gamma   90.00
#
_symmetry.space_group_name_H-M   'P 1'
#
loop_
_entity.id
_entity.type
_entity.pdbx_description
1 polymer ?
#
loop_
_entity_poly.entity_id
_entity_poly.type
_entity_poly.pdbx_seq_one_letter_code
_entity_poly.pdbx_strand_id
1 'polypeptide(L)' 'MNNAGLLQSDQGLLGDNRTASFVNNYSKLPLLFFRDFAVSVEKMGRIGVLTGQQGQIRKNCRMVN' A
#
# COMPACT_ATOMS: atom_id res chain seq x y z
N MET A 1 18.72 2.20 10.75
CA MET A 1 18.38 2.34 9.32
C MET A 1 19.59 2.86 8.60
N ASN A 2 19.84 2.37 7.38
CA ASN A 2 21.13 2.53 6.71
C ASN A 2 21.08 3.51 5.52
N ASN A 3 20.03 4.33 5.39
CA ASN A 3 19.82 5.25 4.26
C ASN A 3 20.01 4.60 2.88
N ALA A 4 19.54 3.36 2.76
CA ALA A 4 19.70 2.52 1.57
C ALA A 4 18.39 2.35 0.78
N GLY A 5 17.44 3.28 0.94
CA GLY A 5 16.25 3.32 0.09
C GLY A 5 16.65 3.56 -1.36
N LEU A 6 16.17 2.73 -2.29
CA LEU A 6 16.58 2.79 -3.69
C LEU A 6 15.99 4.01 -4.40
N LEU A 7 14.70 4.24 -4.19
CA LEU A 7 13.99 5.36 -4.81
C LEU A 7 13.97 6.56 -3.86
N GLN A 8 13.89 7.76 -4.44
CA GLN A 8 13.66 8.99 -3.67
C GLN A 8 12.38 8.89 -2.83
N SER A 9 11.34 8.22 -3.35
CA SER A 9 10.10 7.96 -2.61
C SER A 9 10.31 7.10 -1.37
N ASP A 10 11.24 6.14 -1.42
CA ASP A 10 11.53 5.24 -0.30
C ASP A 10 12.29 5.99 0.79
N GLN A 11 13.38 6.67 0.40
CA GLN A 11 14.21 7.41 1.33
C GLN A 11 13.48 8.65 1.90
N GLY A 12 12.55 9.22 1.13
CA GLY A 12 11.69 10.32 1.56
C GLY A 12 10.81 9.97 2.77
N LEU A 13 10.38 8.70 2.90
CA LEU A 13 9.58 8.27 4.06
C LEU A 13 10.36 8.38 5.38
N LEU A 14 11.68 8.18 5.36
CA LEU A 14 12.53 8.38 6.53
C LEU A 14 12.91 9.85 6.75
N GLY A 15 12.97 10.64 5.67
CA GLY A 15 13.33 12.06 5.71
C GLY A 15 12.20 13.00 6.16
N ASP A 16 10.95 12.52 6.21
CA ASP A 16 9.80 13.32 6.61
C ASP A 16 9.37 13.03 8.06
N ASN A 17 9.25 14.07 8.88
CA ASN A 17 8.87 13.97 10.29
C ASN A 17 7.50 13.29 10.53
N ARG A 18 6.60 13.32 9.54
CA ARG A 18 5.28 12.68 9.62
C ARG A 18 5.35 11.16 9.49
N THR A 19 6.34 10.65 8.76
CA THR A 19 6.44 9.22 8.40
C THR A 19 7.63 8.51 9.04
N ALA A 20 8.68 9.24 9.43
CA ALA A 20 9.92 8.66 9.96
C ALA A 20 9.70 7.75 11.18
N SER A 21 8.75 8.07 12.06
CA SER A 21 8.42 7.24 13.22
C SER A 21 7.83 5.88 12.81
N PHE A 22 6.97 5.85 11.79
CA PHE A 22 6.42 4.60 11.25
C PHE A 22 7.51 3.73 10.64
N VAL A 23 8.41 4.30 9.83
CA VAL A 23 9.54 3.54 9.26
C VAL A 23 10.38 2.93 10.39
N ASN A 24 10.65 3.70 11.46
CA ASN A 24 11.41 3.23 12.62
C ASN A 24 10.72 2.09 13.34
N ASN A 25 9.42 2.21 13.59
CA ASN A 25 8.64 1.18 14.27
C ASN A 25 8.54 -0.09 13.42
N TYR A 26 8.23 0.02 12.13
CA TYR A 26 8.12 -1.11 11.22
C TYR A 26 9.45 -1.85 11.03
N SER A 27 10.59 -1.15 11.05
CA SER A 27 11.92 -1.78 11.01
C SER A 27 12.24 -2.63 12.25
N LYS A 28 11.67 -2.28 13.41
CA LYS A 28 11.93 -2.95 14.70
C LYS A 28 10.87 -3.99 15.06
N LEU A 29 9.65 -3.81 14.56
CA LEU A 29 8.47 -4.60 14.88
C LEU A 29 7.81 -5.13 13.59
N PRO A 30 8.33 -6.22 13.00
CA PRO A 30 7.79 -6.75 11.74
C PRO A 30 6.31 -7.13 11.81
N LEU A 31 5.85 -7.66 12.96
CA LEU A 31 4.43 -8.00 13.14
C LEU A 31 3.51 -6.77 13.10
N LEU A 32 3.98 -5.62 13.58
CA LEU A 32 3.25 -4.35 13.49
C LEU A 32 3.12 -3.91 12.03
N PHE A 33 4.19 -4.04 11.25
CA PHE A 33 4.15 -3.78 9.80
C PHE A 33 3.14 -4.68 9.11
N PHE A 34 3.21 -6.01 9.30
CA PHE A 34 2.31 -6.93 8.62
C PHE A 34 0.83 -6.69 8.95
N ARG A 35 0.53 -6.38 10.22
CA ARG A 35 -0.83 -6.03 10.64
C ARG A 35 -1.34 -4.78 9.91
N ASP A 36 -0.58 -3.70 9.96
CA ASP A 36 -1.00 -2.43 9.37
C ASP A 36 -1.00 -2.48 7.83
N PHE A 37 -0.09 -3.25 7.24
CA PHE A 37 -0.04 -3.51 5.81
C PHE A 37 -1.31 -4.21 5.33
N ALA A 38 -1.77 -5.26 6.02
CA ALA A 38 -2.99 -5.98 5.66
C ALA A 38 -4.21 -5.04 5.64
N VAL A 39 -4.39 -4.23 6.70
CA VAL A 39 -5.47 -3.24 6.78
C VAL A 39 -5.36 -2.18 5.66
N SER A 40 -4.14 -1.72 5.38
CA SER A 40 -3.90 -0.68 4.37
C SER A 40 -4.20 -1.18 2.95
N VAL A 41 -3.78 -2.41 2.61
CA VAL A 41 -4.02 -3.01 1.29
C VAL A 41 -5.49 -3.36 1.10
N GLU A 42 -6.18 -3.81 2.15
CA GLU A 42 -7.64 -3.99 2.11
C GLU A 42 -8.36 -2.66 1.82
N LYS A 43 -7.99 -1.59 2.53
CA LYS A 43 -8.55 -0.25 2.30
C LYS A 43 -8.26 0.26 0.89
N MET A 44 -7.04 0.04 0.39
CA MET A 44 -6.65 0.39 -0.98
C MET A 44 -7.49 -0.36 -2.02
N GLY A 45 -7.73 -1.66 -1.81
CA GLY A 45 -8.50 -2.50 -2.73
C GLY A 45 -9.98 -2.11 -2.87
N ARG A 46 -10.49 -1.22 -2.01
CA ARG A 46 -11.87 -0.72 -2.05
C ARG A 46 -12.01 0.64 -2.72
N ILE A 47 -10.91 1.25 -3.18
CA ILE A 47 -10.95 2.56 -3.85
C ILE A 47 -11.60 2.43 -5.23
N GLY A 48 -12.68 3.19 -5.46
CA GLY A 48 -13.28 3.34 -6.80
C GLY A 48 -13.87 2.06 -7.40
N VAL A 49 -14.20 1.06 -6.59
CA VAL A 49 -14.74 -0.23 -7.07
C VAL A 49 -16.15 -0.06 -7.67
N LEU A 50 -16.41 -0.81 -8.74
CA LEU A 50 -17.75 -0.93 -9.33
C LEU A 50 -18.55 -2.01 -8.57
N THR A 51 -19.77 -1.69 -8.14
CA THR A 51 -20.59 -2.58 -7.31
C THR A 51 -22.01 -2.76 -7.87
N GLY A 52 -22.72 -3.78 -7.40
CA GLY A 52 -24.06 -4.09 -7.87
C GLY A 52 -24.08 -4.39 -9.37
N GLN A 53 -24.84 -3.61 -10.14
CA GLN A 53 -24.94 -3.73 -11.59
C GLN A 53 -23.97 -2.81 -12.35
N GLN A 54 -23.07 -2.11 -11.66
CA GLN A 54 -22.07 -1.26 -12.31
C GLN A 54 -20.97 -2.11 -12.94
N GLY A 55 -20.59 -1.80 -14.18
CA GLY A 55 -19.52 -2.51 -14.90
C GLY A 55 -19.99 -3.81 -15.56
N GLN A 56 -19.10 -4.82 -15.59
CA GLN A 56 -19.37 -6.12 -16.20
C GLN A 56 -18.43 -7.20 -15.64
N ILE A 57 -18.88 -8.45 -15.61
CA ILE A 57 -18.01 -9.61 -15.38
C ILE A 57 -17.36 -9.99 -16.71
N ARG A 58 -16.08 -9.68 -16.88
CA ARG A 58 -15.36 -9.93 -18.14
C ARG A 58 -15.13 -11.42 -18.38
N LYS A 59 -15.39 -11.86 -19.62
CA LYS A 59 -15.03 -13.22 -20.08
C LYS A 59 -13.54 -13.33 -20.42
N ASN A 60 -12.93 -12.22 -20.81
CA ASN A 60 -11.50 -12.07 -21.04
C ASN A 60 -11.05 -10.72 -20.45
N CYS A 61 -10.13 -10.73 -19.47
CA CYS A 61 -9.71 -9.50 -18.78
C CYS A 61 -9.10 -8.44 -19.71
N ARG A 62 -8.60 -8.84 -20.89
CA ARG A 62 -7.96 -7.96 -21.87
C ARG A 62 -8.95 -7.22 -22.80
N MET A 63 -10.23 -7.59 -22.80
CA MET A 63 -11.24 -7.01 -23.68
C MET A 63 -12.50 -6.61 -22.91
N VAL A 64 -13.24 -5.64 -23.46
CA VAL A 64 -14.63 -5.35 -23.06
C VAL A 64 -15.50 -6.45 -23.70
N ASN A 65 -16.47 -7.00 -22.96
CA ASN A 65 -17.40 -8.00 -23.50
C ASN A 65 -18.28 -7.41 -24.62
#